data_AF-A0A1S9CFE0-F1
#
_entry.id   AF-A0A1S9CFE0-F1
#
_cell.length_a   1.000
_cell.length_b   1.000
_cell.length_c   1.000
_cell.angle_alpha   90.00
_cell.angle_beta   90.00
_cell.angle_gamma   90.00
#
_symmetry.space_group_name_H-M   'P 1'
#
loop_
_entity.id
_entity.type
_entity.pdbx_description
1 polymer ?
#
loop_
_entity_poly.entity_id
_entity_poly.type
_entity_poly.pdbx_seq_one_letter_code
_entity_poly.pdbx_strand_id
1 'polypeptide(L)' 'MQLIGFVLFVIGLGICFLAKRIIMRKMDIDQQDRKEFEMLVSGAILAVRLAGLVTSALGFIFLLIS' A
#
# COMPACT_ATOMS: atom_id res chain seq x y z
N MET A 1 12.21 14.19 15.80
CA MET A 1 11.02 13.40 15.43
C MET A 1 10.56 13.66 13.99
N GLN A 2 10.77 14.86 13.42
CA GLN A 2 10.41 15.18 12.02
C GLN A 2 10.95 14.22 10.95
N LEU A 3 12.21 13.79 11.07
CA LEU A 3 12.83 12.89 10.08
C LEU A 3 12.13 11.51 10.05
N ILE A 4 11.64 11.04 11.21
CA ILE A 4 10.88 9.78 11.32
C ILE A 4 9.50 9.95 10.67
N GLY A 5 8.80 11.07 10.93
CA GLY A 5 7.52 11.39 10.30
C GLY A 5 7.63 11.49 8.77
N PHE A 6 8.70 12.13 8.27
CA PHE A 6 8.98 12.23 6.84
C PHE A 6 9.21 10.86 6.20
N VAL A 7 10.03 10.02 6.83
CA VAL A 7 10.29 8.65 6.35
C VAL A 7 9.00 7.83 6.35
N LEU A 8 8.18 7.89 7.41
CA LEU A 8 6.88 7.20 7.44
C LEU A 8 5.94 7.67 6.32
N PHE A 9 5.88 8.98 6.08
CA PHE A 9 5.04 9.56 5.05
C PHE A 9 5.46 9.11 3.64
N VAL A 10 6.76 9.11 3.36
CA VAL A 10 7.31 8.66 2.08
C VAL A 10 7.09 7.15 1.89
N ILE A 11 7.25 6.35 2.94
CA ILE A 11 6.98 4.91 2.89
C ILE A 11 5.49 4.64 2.64
N GLY A 12 4.58 5.33 3.34
CA GLY A 12 3.14 5.21 3.13
C GLY A 12 2.71 5.53 1.69
N LEU A 13 3.27 6.61 1.12
CA LEU A 13 3.05 6.97 -0.29
C LEU A 13 3.62 5.90 -1.23
N GLY A 14 4.82 5.39 -0.95
CA GLY A 14 5.45 4.32 -1.70
C GLY A 14 4.59 3.06 -1.72
N ILE A 15 4.03 2.65 -0.59
CA ILE A 15 3.13 1.50 -0.46
C ILE A 15 1.87 1.73 -1.31
N CYS A 16 1.27 2.92 -1.25
CA CYS A 16 0.09 3.27 -2.04
C CYS A 16 0.32 3.16 -3.56
N PHE A 17 1.47 3.64 -4.04
CA PHE A 17 1.83 3.58 -5.47
C PHE A 17 2.24 2.17 -5.91
N LEU A 18 2.99 1.45 -5.08
CA LEU A 18 3.52 0.12 -5.40
C LEU A 18 2.51 -1.01 -5.15
N ALA A 19 1.41 -0.78 -4.41
CA ALA A 19 0.39 -1.79 -4.09
C ALA A 19 -0.03 -2.61 -5.31
N LYS A 20 -0.38 -1.93 -6.41
CA LYS A 20 -0.80 -2.59 -7.66
C LYS A 20 0.33 -3.44 -8.26
N ARG A 21 1.57 -2.93 -8.22
CA ARG A 21 2.74 -3.61 -8.80
C ARG A 21 3.19 -4.81 -7.97
N ILE A 22 3.15 -4.69 -6.64
CA ILE A 22 3.48 -5.77 -5.69
C ILE A 22 2.52 -6.93 -5.88
N ILE A 23 1.22 -6.65 -5.94
CA ILE A 23 0.19 -7.69 -6.03
C ILE A 23 0.20 -8.33 -7.43
N MET A 24 0.23 -7.55 -8.51
CA MET A 24 0.35 -8.12 -9.87
C MET A 24 1.57 -9.03 -10.01
N ARG A 25 2.74 -8.63 -9.51
CA ARG A 25 3.98 -9.41 -9.65
C ARG A 25 3.96 -10.69 -8.82
N LYS A 26 3.25 -10.70 -7.69
CA LYS A 26 3.10 -11.88 -6.84
C LYS A 26 2.05 -12.86 -7.39
N MET A 27 1.13 -12.36 -8.22
CA MET A 27 -0.02 -13.11 -8.73
C MET A 27 0.17 -13.63 -10.16
N ASP A 28 1.15 -13.13 -10.91
CA ASP A 28 1.56 -13.70 -12.22
C ASP A 28 1.92 -15.20 -12.13
N ILE A 29 2.24 -15.69 -10.92
CA ILE A 29 2.60 -17.07 -10.62
C ILE A 29 1.36 -18.01 -10.55
N ASP A 30 0.14 -17.49 -10.41
CA ASP A 30 -1.07 -18.28 -10.07
C ASP A 30 -2.14 -18.13 -11.16
N GLN A 31 -1.94 -18.77 -12.33
CA GLN A 31 -2.77 -18.57 -13.53
C GLN A 31 -4.06 -19.42 -13.61
N GLN A 32 -4.48 -20.14 -12.56
CA GLN A 32 -5.47 -21.21 -12.76
C GLN A 32 -6.96 -20.78 -12.80
N ASP A 33 -7.40 -19.67 -12.19
CA ASP A 33 -8.83 -19.28 -12.22
C ASP A 33 -9.07 -17.76 -12.22
N ARG A 34 -8.90 -17.12 -13.39
CA ARG A 34 -8.81 -15.65 -13.55
C ARG A 34 -9.98 -14.82 -12.98
N LYS A 35 -11.22 -15.32 -12.92
CA LYS A 35 -12.40 -14.52 -12.53
C LYS A 35 -12.61 -14.38 -11.01
N GLU A 36 -12.51 -15.46 -10.25
CA GLU A 36 -12.53 -15.37 -8.77
C GLU A 36 -11.25 -14.73 -8.25
N PHE A 37 -10.12 -14.99 -8.92
CA PHE A 37 -8.85 -14.37 -8.59
C PHE A 37 -8.85 -12.86 -8.80
N GLU A 38 -9.42 -12.32 -9.89
CA GLU A 38 -9.48 -10.86 -10.10
C GLU A 38 -10.18 -10.12 -8.94
N MET A 39 -11.21 -10.73 -8.35
CA MET A 39 -11.93 -10.16 -7.21
C MET A 39 -11.03 -10.14 -5.95
N LEU A 40 -10.29 -11.22 -5.71
CA LEU A 40 -9.31 -11.32 -4.63
C LEU A 40 -8.12 -10.36 -4.82
N VAL A 41 -7.60 -10.24 -6.05
CA VAL A 41 -6.56 -9.26 -6.45
C VAL A 41 -7.04 -7.86 -6.11
N SER A 42 -8.26 -7.53 -6.53
CA SER A 42 -8.84 -6.20 -6.36
C SER A 42 -9.01 -5.88 -4.86
N GLY A 43 -9.53 -6.83 -4.08
CA GLY A 43 -9.63 -6.71 -2.63
C GLY A 43 -8.27 -6.54 -1.94
N ALA A 44 -7.25 -7.30 -2.35
CA ALA A 44 -5.90 -7.18 -1.82
C ALA A 44 -5.27 -5.82 -2.17
N ILE A 45 -5.46 -5.31 -3.39
CA ILE A 45 -4.97 -3.98 -3.79
C ILE A 45 -5.64 -2.90 -2.95
N LEU A 46 -6.93 -3.04 -2.69
CA LEU A 46 -7.70 -2.12 -1.85
C LEU A 46 -7.18 -2.13 -0.40
N ALA A 47 -6.95 -3.32 0.17
CA ALA A 47 -6.41 -3.47 1.52
C ALA A 47 -5.01 -2.84 1.67
N VAL A 48 -4.11 -3.09 0.71
CA VAL A 48 -2.75 -2.52 0.73
C VAL A 48 -2.77 -1.00 0.53
N ARG A 49 -3.67 -0.47 -0.31
CA ARG A 49 -3.86 0.98 -0.45
C ARG A 49 -4.41 1.61 0.83
N LEU A 50 -5.36 0.97 1.49
CA LEU A 50 -5.87 1.42 2.80
C LEU A 50 -4.76 1.46 3.85
N ALA A 51 -3.94 0.40 3.93
CA ALA A 51 -2.78 0.37 4.81
C ALA A 51 -1.80 1.51 4.51
N GLY A 52 -1.44 1.71 3.23
CA GLY A 52 -0.57 2.81 2.80
C GLY A 52 -1.13 4.19 3.14
N LEU A 53 -2.44 4.41 2.96
CA LEU A 53 -3.13 5.66 3.35
C LEU A 53 -3.06 5.91 4.85
N VAL A 54 -3.31 4.89 5.67
CA VAL A 54 -3.22 5.00 7.14
C VAL A 54 -1.78 5.30 7.57
N THR A 55 -0.79 4.61 6.99
CA THR A 55 0.63 4.87 7.26
C THR A 55 1.05 6.28 6.85
N SER A 56 0.61 6.76 5.68
CA SER A 56 0.84 8.15 5.25
C SER A 56 0.17 9.15 6.19
N ALA A 57 -1.08 8.92 6.59
CA ALA A 57 -1.78 9.80 7.51
C ALA A 57 -1.05 9.91 8.86
N LEU A 58 -0.58 8.78 9.41
CA LEU A 58 0.22 8.76 10.64
C LEU A 58 1.55 9.50 10.47
N GLY A 59 2.27 9.26 9.37
CA GLY A 59 3.51 9.98 9.06
C GLY A 59 3.31 11.50 8.94
N PHE A 60 2.20 11.91 8.32
CA PHE A 60 1.83 13.31 8.17
C PHE A 60 1.45 13.96 9.51
N ILE A 61 0.70 13.26 10.36
CA ILE A 61 0.38 13.72 11.72
C ILE A 61 1.67 13.88 12.53
N PHE A 62 2.60 12.92 12.43
CA PHE A 62 3.91 13.02 13.09
C PHE A 62 4.74 14.21 12.61
N LEU A 63 4.64 14.58 11.32
CA LEU A 63 5.27 15.77 10.77
C LEU A 63 4.65 17.08 11.27
N LEU A 64 3.33 17.11 11.52
CA LEU A 64 2.64 18.30 12.03
C LEU A 64 2.86 18.52 13.53
N ILE A 65 3.02 17.44 14.30
CA ILE A 65 3.22 17.49 15.75
C ILE A 65 4.69 17.76 16.14
N SER A 66 5.65 17.44 15.26
CA SER A 66 7.10 17.53 15.53
C SER A 66 7.78 18.74 14.89
#